data_AF-A0A661I7C9-F1
#
_entry.id   AF-A0A661I7C9-F1
#
_cell.length_a   1.000
_cell.length_b   1.000
_cell.length_c   1.000
_cell.angle_alpha   90.00
_cell.angle_beta   90.00
_cell.angle_gamma   90.00
#
_symmetry.space_group_name_H-M   'P 1'
#
loop_
_entity.id
_entity.type
_entity.pdbx_description
1 polymer ?
#
loop_
_entity_poly.entity_id
_entity_poly.type
_entity_poly.pdbx_seq_one_letter_code
_entity_poly.pdbx_strand_id
1 'polypeptide(L)' 'MGKNKKKSVELSDKKISFTRERVSYKVIRYYPTAMSLDVMVTEEDGTKLGMQNIPFAHIPKEIKKLVKPN' A
#
# COMPACT_ATOMS: atom_id res chain seq x y z
N MET A 1 -26.92 2.87 15.02
CA MET A 1 -25.52 2.95 15.49
C MET A 1 -24.78 1.79 14.86
N GLY A 2 -23.84 2.03 13.95
CA GLY A 2 -23.09 0.97 13.26
C GLY A 2 -21.96 1.58 12.47
N LYS A 3 -20.82 1.84 13.12
CA LYS A 3 -19.60 2.24 12.42
C LYS A 3 -19.15 1.03 11.61
N ASN A 4 -19.59 0.96 10.34
CA ASN A 4 -19.11 -0.04 9.38
C ASN A 4 -17.59 -0.01 9.42
N LYS A 5 -16.96 -1.05 9.98
CA LYS A 5 -15.51 -1.25 9.87
C LYS A 5 -15.21 -1.26 8.38
N LYS A 6 -14.55 -0.21 7.87
CA LYS A 6 -14.21 -0.10 6.46
C LYS A 6 -13.42 -1.35 6.07
N LYS A 7 -13.99 -2.18 5.18
CA LYS A 7 -13.38 -3.44 4.72
C LYS A 7 -11.99 -3.17 4.12
N SER A 8 -11.84 -2.02 3.50
CA SER A 8 -10.61 -1.49 2.94
C SER A 8 -10.59 0.04 2.98
N VAL A 9 -9.41 0.62 2.87
CA VAL A 9 -9.15 2.05 2.73
C VAL A 9 -8.50 2.25 1.37
N GLU A 10 -9.20 2.95 0.48
CA GLU A 10 -8.64 3.38 -0.80
C GLU A 10 -7.56 4.46 -0.54
N LEU A 11 -6.36 4.27 -1.09
CA LEU A 11 -5.20 5.14 -0.90
C LEU A 11 -4.58 5.60 -2.22
N SER A 12 -5.14 5.20 -3.36
CA SER A 12 -4.71 5.56 -4.72
C SER A 12 -4.50 7.07 -4.91
N ASP A 13 -5.39 7.88 -4.34
CA ASP A 13 -5.36 9.34 -4.42
C ASP A 13 -4.25 9.98 -3.58
N LYS A 14 -3.76 9.28 -2.54
CA LYS A 14 -2.73 9.81 -1.64
C LYS A 14 -1.33 9.82 -2.25
N LYS A 15 -1.15 9.27 -3.46
CA LYS A 15 0.14 9.19 -4.17
C LYS A 15 1.27 8.64 -3.28
N ILE A 16 0.95 7.68 -2.41
CA ILE A 16 1.93 7.06 -1.52
C ILE A 16 2.72 6.04 -2.34
N SER A 17 4.02 6.23 -2.45
CA SER A 17 4.93 5.29 -3.10
C SER A 17 6.23 5.16 -2.33
N PHE A 18 6.86 4.01 -2.42
CA PHE A 18 8.18 3.76 -1.86
C PHE A 18 8.98 2.87 -2.79
N THR A 19 10.30 3.02 -2.75
CA THR A 19 11.22 2.20 -3.54
C THR A 19 11.96 1.26 -2.61
N ARG A 20 12.11 0.00 -3.03
CA ARG A 20 12.88 -1.00 -2.32
C ARG A 20 13.56 -1.90 -3.34
N GLU A 21 14.87 -2.09 -3.20
CA GLU A 21 15.64 -3.04 -4.02
C GLU A 21 15.45 -2.80 -5.53
N ARG A 22 15.50 -1.53 -5.97
CA ARG A 22 15.26 -1.06 -7.35
C ARG A 22 13.83 -1.25 -7.87
N VAL A 23 12.90 -1.63 -7.02
CA VAL A 23 11.49 -1.78 -7.37
C VAL A 23 10.69 -0.66 -6.70
N SER A 24 9.89 0.03 -7.49
CA SER A 24 8.93 1.03 -7.02
C SER A 24 7.58 0.38 -6.70
N TYR A 25 7.06 0.69 -5.53
CA TYR A 25 5.79 0.22 -5.02
C TYR A 25 4.87 1.42 -4.78
N LYS A 26 3.79 1.51 -5.54
CA LYS A 26 2.75 2.53 -5.34
C LYS A 26 1.59 1.92 -4.57
N VAL A 27 1.27 2.46 -3.40
CA VAL A 27 0.17 1.98 -2.56
C VAL A 27 -1.17 2.38 -3.18
N ILE A 28 -2.05 1.38 -3.36
CA ILE A 28 -3.38 1.54 -3.96
C ILE A 28 -4.45 1.42 -2.89
N ARG A 29 -4.39 0.36 -2.07
CA ARG A 29 -5.45 0.06 -1.10
C ARG A 29 -4.87 -0.61 0.13
N TYR A 30 -5.39 -0.25 1.29
CA TYR A 30 -5.06 -0.89 2.57
C TYR A 30 -6.25 -1.70 3.07
N TYR A 31 -5.98 -2.89 3.58
CA TYR A 31 -6.97 -3.75 4.23
C TYR A 31 -6.67 -3.81 5.73
N PRO A 32 -7.28 -2.96 6.57
CA PRO A 32 -7.01 -2.95 8.01
C PRO A 32 -7.30 -4.30 8.68
N THR A 33 -8.30 -5.02 8.18
CA THR A 33 -8.71 -6.33 8.69
C THR A 33 -7.69 -7.42 8.40
N ALA A 34 -7.12 -7.43 7.19
CA ALA A 34 -6.13 -8.42 6.75
C ALA A 34 -4.68 -8.00 7.00
N MET A 35 -4.46 -6.75 7.44
CA MET A 35 -3.13 -6.14 7.60
C MET A 35 -2.26 -6.28 6.34
N SER A 36 -2.87 -6.05 5.17
CA SER A 36 -2.22 -6.12 3.87
C SER A 36 -2.51 -4.89 3.02
N LEU A 37 -1.69 -4.69 1.99
CA LEU A 37 -1.75 -3.58 1.06
C LEU A 37 -1.73 -4.11 -0.37
N ASP A 38 -2.63 -3.62 -1.21
CA ASP A 38 -2.46 -3.71 -2.64
C ASP A 38 -1.51 -2.60 -3.08
N VAL A 39 -0.44 -2.99 -3.76
CA VAL A 39 0.57 -2.11 -4.31
C VAL A 39 0.70 -2.37 -5.81
N MET A 40 0.86 -1.31 -6.60
CA MET A 40 1.30 -1.41 -7.99
C MET A 40 2.82 -1.41 -8.01
N VAL A 41 3.38 -2.45 -8.58
CA VAL A 41 4.82 -2.70 -8.61
C VAL A 41 5.36 -2.34 -9.99
N THR A 42 6.46 -1.58 -10.01
CA THR A 42 7.14 -1.14 -11.23
C THR A 42 8.64 -1.29 -11.02
N GLU A 43 9.31 -1.98 -11.93
CA GLU A 43 10.77 -2.12 -11.92
C GLU A 43 11.46 -0.81 -12.32
N GLU A 44 12.76 -0.73 -12.06
CA GLU A 44 13.61 0.41 -12.40
C GLU A 44 13.57 0.74 -13.89
N ASP A 45 13.51 -0.29 -14.75
CA ASP A 45 13.41 -0.16 -16.21
C ASP A 45 12.05 0.36 -16.71
N GLY A 46 11.12 0.65 -15.79
CA GLY A 46 9.76 1.12 -16.11
C GLY A 46 8.77 -0.01 -16.40
N THR A 47 9.20 -1.27 -16.34
CA THR A 47 8.33 -2.43 -16.50
C THR A 47 7.32 -2.51 -15.36
N LYS A 48 6.03 -2.46 -15.69
CA LYS A 48 4.95 -2.65 -14.71
C LYS A 48 4.74 -4.13 -14.45
N LEU A 49 5.14 -4.59 -13.27
CA LEU A 49 4.89 -5.96 -12.80
C LEU A 49 3.43 -6.21 -12.40
N GLY A 50 2.63 -5.13 -12.29
CA GLY A 50 1.20 -5.20 -12.00
C GLY A 50 0.88 -4.97 -10.51
N MET A 51 -0.30 -5.42 -10.09
CA MET A 51 -0.72 -5.31 -8.68
C MET A 51 -0.24 -6.51 -7.89
N GLN A 52 0.33 -6.26 -6.71
CA GLN A 52 0.70 -7.27 -5.74
C GLN A 52 0.05 -6.96 -4.40
N ASN A 53 -0.36 -8.00 -3.67
CA ASN A 53 -0.79 -7.87 -2.29
C ASN A 53 0.39 -8.18 -1.37
N ILE A 54 0.80 -7.20 -0.55
CA ILE A 54 1.92 -7.35 0.37
C ILE A 54 1.48 -7.15 1.83
N PRO A 55 2.13 -7.82 2.80
CA PRO A 55 1.87 -7.57 4.21
C PRO A 55 2.21 -6.13 4.61
N PHE A 56 1.33 -5.48 5.38
CA PHE A 56 1.59 -4.16 5.96
C PHE A 56 2.86 -4.16 6.84
N ALA A 57 3.22 -5.30 7.43
CA ALA A 57 4.46 -5.44 8.20
C ALA A 57 5.73 -5.20 7.35
N HIS A 58 5.69 -5.47 6.04
CA HIS A 58 6.86 -5.41 5.16
C HIS A 58 7.15 -4.01 4.60
N ILE A 59 6.23 -3.05 4.79
CA ILE A 59 6.45 -1.68 4.32
C ILE A 59 7.28 -0.84 5.31
N PRO A 60 8.03 0.18 4.83
CA PRO A 60 8.82 1.06 5.69
C PRO A 60 7.97 1.77 6.75
N LYS A 61 8.57 2.08 7.91
CA LYS A 61 7.87 2.76 9.02
C LYS A 61 7.25 4.09 8.62
N GLU A 62 7.89 4.84 7.72
CA GLU A 62 7.39 6.11 7.22
C GLU A 62 6.08 5.93 6.43
N ILE A 63 6.06 4.94 5.54
CA ILE A 63 4.86 4.59 4.76
C ILE A 63 3.74 4.08 5.66
N LYS A 64 4.07 3.31 6.70
CA LYS A 64 3.08 2.82 7.69
C LYS A 64 2.31 3.97 8.33
N LYS A 65 2.99 5.08 8.66
CA LYS A 65 2.35 6.29 9.24
C LYS A 65 1.44 7.00 8.24
N LEU A 66 1.78 7.00 6.95
CA LEU A 66 0.95 7.63 5.90
C LEU A 66 -0.31 6.82 5.58
N VAL A 67 -0.17 5.48 5.56
CA VAL A 67 -1.25 4.53 5.30
C VAL A 67 -2.23 4.48 6.47
N LYS A 68 -1.70 4.41 7.69
CA LYS A 68 -2.47 4.41 8.93
C LYS A 68 -1.95 5.55 9.82
N PRO A 69 -2.43 6.78 9.61
CA PRO A 69 -2.19 7.85 10.56
C PRO A 69 -2.93 7.50 11.85
N ASN A 70 -2.17 7.25 12.93
CA ASN A 70 -2.71 7.16 14.28
C ASN A 70 -3.11 8.54 14.79
#